data_AF-A0A7S1PMR0-F1
#
_entry.id   AF-A0A7S1PMR0-F1
#
_cell.length_a   1.000
_cell.length_b   1.000
_cell.length_c   1.000
_cell.angle_alpha   90.00
_cell.angle_beta   90.00
_cell.angle_gamma   90.00
#
_symmetry.space_group_name_H-M   'P 1'
#
loop_
_entity.id
_entity.type
_entity.pdbx_description
1 polymer ?
#
loop_
_entity_poly.entity_id
_entity_poly.type
_entity_poly.pdbx_seq_one_letter_code
_entity_poly.pdbx_strand_id
1 'polypeptide(L)'
;RFCTLLEAHMPAQLPSGFADVLARHPLPEGVKYAYGTAGFRTVGARIPPVAARMGPLIWLKAKLSADPRGASSKRMGVMITASHNPHEDNGLKIVDVDGGMLSIAWEPFAAALANAADAEAYAAALDGVAEAMGEEARAAVDA
;
A
#
# COMPACT_ATOMS: atom_id res chain seq x y z
N ARG A 1 -9.30 -10.79 -21.44
CA ARG A 1 -8.70 -9.52 -21.93
C ARG A 1 -8.35 -8.56 -20.78
N PHE A 2 -9.09 -8.55 -19.66
CA PHE A 2 -8.79 -7.71 -18.48
C PHE A 2 -7.52 -8.17 -17.73
N CYS A 3 -7.37 -9.48 -17.51
CA CYS A 3 -6.22 -10.06 -16.79
C CYS A 3 -4.87 -9.88 -17.53
N THR A 4 -4.90 -9.87 -18.87
CA THR A 4 -3.71 -9.66 -19.70
C THR A 4 -3.23 -8.21 -19.67
N LEU A 5 -4.13 -7.26 -19.37
CA LEU A 5 -3.78 -5.84 -19.21
C LEU A 5 -3.20 -5.56 -17.81
N LEU A 6 -3.65 -6.30 -16.80
CA LEU A 6 -3.09 -6.25 -15.45
C LEU A 6 -1.64 -6.73 -15.43
N GLU A 7 -1.36 -7.91 -16.01
CA GLU A 7 0.00 -8.44 -16.12
C GLU A 7 0.95 -7.52 -16.91
N ALA A 8 0.44 -6.79 -17.91
CA ALA A 8 1.25 -5.87 -18.71
C ALA A 8 1.55 -4.51 -18.04
N HIS A 9 0.81 -4.14 -16.99
CA HIS A 9 0.91 -2.81 -16.34
C HIS A 9 1.25 -2.88 -14.84
N MET A 10 1.39 -4.09 -14.29
CA MET A 10 2.00 -4.31 -12.99
C MET A 10 3.51 -4.14 -13.12
N PRO A 11 4.12 -3.18 -12.40
CA PRO A 11 5.55 -2.99 -12.50
C PRO A 11 6.18 -4.17 -11.78
N ALA A 12 6.74 -5.10 -12.55
CA ALA A 12 7.55 -6.22 -12.05
C ALA A 12 8.83 -5.75 -11.31
N GLN A 13 9.01 -4.44 -11.18
CA GLN A 13 10.20 -3.78 -10.66
C GLN A 13 9.79 -2.52 -9.91
N LEU A 14 10.43 -2.29 -8.77
CA LEU A 14 10.23 -1.07 -8.01
C LEU A 14 10.63 0.16 -8.84
N PRO A 15 9.97 1.33 -8.64
CA PRO A 15 10.38 2.56 -9.31
C PRO A 15 11.86 2.87 -9.08
N SER A 16 12.52 3.47 -10.06
CA SER A 16 13.91 3.89 -9.93
C SER A 16 14.11 4.78 -8.70
N GLY A 17 15.18 4.51 -7.93
CA GLY A 17 15.48 5.23 -6.68
C GLY A 17 14.60 4.84 -5.48
N PHE A 18 13.65 3.92 -5.60
CA PHE A 18 12.83 3.50 -4.46
C PHE A 18 13.65 2.76 -3.38
N ALA A 19 14.66 2.00 -3.77
CA ALA A 19 15.61 1.40 -2.83
C ALA A 19 16.30 2.48 -1.95
N ASP A 20 16.68 3.62 -2.53
CA ASP A 20 17.27 4.74 -1.80
C ASP A 20 16.27 5.42 -0.85
N VAL A 21 14.98 5.41 -1.19
CA VAL A 21 13.91 5.86 -0.29
C VAL A 21 13.81 4.94 0.92
N LEU A 22 13.81 3.61 0.71
CA LEU A 22 13.78 2.64 1.81
C LEU A 22 15.04 2.74 2.70
N ALA A 23 16.22 2.90 2.09
CA ALA A 23 17.48 3.04 2.81
C ALA A 23 17.53 4.32 3.68
N ARG A 24 16.92 5.42 3.24
CA ARG A 24 16.79 6.65 4.04
C ARG A 24 15.77 6.55 5.18
N HIS A 25 14.90 5.54 5.15
CA HIS A 25 13.85 5.31 6.14
C HIS A 25 13.85 3.84 6.61
N PRO A 26 14.93 3.39 7.29
CA PRO A 26 15.05 2.01 7.74
C PRO A 26 13.98 1.67 8.79
N LEU A 27 13.65 0.39 8.91
CA LEU A 27 12.80 -0.08 10.00
C LEU A 27 13.55 0.02 11.33
N PRO A 28 12.93 0.54 12.40
CA PRO A 28 13.50 0.46 13.74
C PRO A 28 13.58 -0.99 14.21
N GLU A 29 14.65 -1.35 14.90
CA GLU A 29 14.85 -2.70 15.44
C GLU A 29 13.71 -3.10 16.39
N GLY A 30 13.22 -4.33 16.24
CA GLY A 30 12.17 -4.90 17.09
C GLY A 30 10.78 -4.27 16.93
N VAL A 31 10.59 -3.34 15.99
CA VAL A 31 9.28 -2.73 15.73
C VAL A 31 8.54 -3.49 14.65
N LYS A 32 7.32 -3.92 14.96
CA LYS A 32 6.38 -4.49 14.01
C LYS A 32 5.18 -3.56 13.85
N TYR A 33 4.92 -3.14 12.62
CA TYR A 33 3.77 -2.31 12.29
C TYR A 33 2.53 -3.17 12.01
N ALA A 34 1.38 -2.72 12.47
CA ALA A 34 0.08 -3.31 12.14
C ALA A 34 -0.81 -2.23 11.55
N TYR A 35 -1.56 -2.59 10.50
CA TYR A 35 -2.65 -1.76 9.99
C TYR A 35 -3.93 -2.21 10.70
N GLY A 36 -4.68 -1.26 11.28
CA GLY A 36 -5.99 -1.53 11.85
C GLY A 36 -7.03 -0.53 11.37
N THR A 37 -8.18 -0.47 12.05
CA THR A 37 -9.33 0.38 11.67
C THR A 37 -8.96 1.87 11.48
N ALA A 38 -7.95 2.35 12.19
CA ALA A 38 -7.47 3.73 12.11
C ALA A 38 -6.18 3.91 11.29
N GLY A 39 -5.79 2.91 10.51
CA GLY A 39 -4.50 2.86 9.81
C GLY A 39 -3.35 2.47 10.73
N PHE A 40 -2.14 2.89 10.37
CA PHE A 40 -0.98 2.77 11.25
C PHE A 40 -1.01 3.87 12.29
N ARG A 41 -0.80 3.52 13.55
CA ARG A 41 -0.66 4.48 14.66
C ARG A 41 0.47 4.05 15.58
N THR A 42 1.34 5.00 15.92
CA THR A 42 2.47 4.82 16.82
C THR A 42 3.03 6.19 17.19
N VAL A 43 4.12 6.23 17.96
CA VAL A 43 4.87 7.47 18.19
C VAL A 43 5.31 8.04 16.83
N GLY A 44 5.15 9.35 16.65
CA GLY A 44 5.29 9.99 15.34
C GLY A 44 6.64 9.79 14.68
N ALA A 45 7.71 9.67 15.47
CA ALA A 45 9.06 9.36 14.99
C ALA A 45 9.17 8.01 14.24
N ARG A 46 8.20 7.10 14.40
CA ARG A 46 8.15 5.79 13.75
C ARG A 46 7.23 5.74 12.52
N ILE A 47 6.54 6.83 12.17
CA ILE A 47 5.71 6.89 10.95
C ILE A 47 6.52 7.04 9.65
N PRO A 48 7.68 7.74 9.57
CA PRO A 48 8.39 7.92 8.30
C PRO A 48 8.73 6.61 7.55
N PRO A 49 9.23 5.54 8.21
CA PRO A 49 9.45 4.26 7.55
C PRO A 49 8.19 3.64 6.94
N VAL A 50 7.05 3.79 7.62
CA VAL A 50 5.74 3.35 7.10
C VAL A 50 5.34 4.19 5.90
N ALA A 51 5.39 5.52 6.00
CA ALA A 51 5.00 6.42 4.92
C ALA A 51 5.82 6.20 3.64
N ALA A 52 7.13 5.99 3.78
CA ALA A 52 8.04 5.67 2.68
C ALA A 52 7.63 4.40 1.91
N ARG A 53 6.98 3.45 2.58
CA ARG A 53 6.58 2.15 2.05
C ARG A 53 5.18 2.13 1.43
N MET A 54 4.34 3.15 1.61
CA MET A 54 2.93 3.08 1.19
C MET A 54 2.63 3.52 -0.24
N GLY A 55 3.54 4.27 -0.87
CA GLY A 55 3.33 4.82 -2.22
C GLY A 55 2.97 3.75 -3.28
N PRO A 56 3.78 2.70 -3.47
CA PRO A 56 3.49 1.65 -4.44
C PRO A 56 2.18 0.91 -4.22
N LEU A 57 1.80 0.62 -2.97
CA LEU A 57 0.50 -0.01 -2.65
C LEU A 57 -0.68 0.85 -3.09
N ILE A 58 -0.63 2.14 -2.73
CA ILE A 58 -1.67 3.12 -3.06
C ILE A 58 -1.80 3.26 -4.57
N TRP A 59 -0.66 3.35 -5.27
CA TRP A 59 -0.62 3.43 -6.72
C TRP A 59 -1.21 2.17 -7.36
N LEU A 60 -0.79 0.99 -6.89
CA LEU A 60 -1.24 -0.30 -7.43
C LEU A 60 -2.75 -0.43 -7.28
N LYS A 61 -3.29 -0.23 -6.08
CA LYS A 61 -4.72 -0.31 -5.83
C LYS A 61 -5.53 0.69 -6.64
N ALA A 62 -5.07 1.93 -6.76
CA ALA A 62 -5.72 2.94 -7.59
C ALA A 62 -5.76 2.53 -9.07
N LYS A 63 -4.72 1.87 -9.57
CA LYS A 63 -4.67 1.28 -10.92
C LYS A 63 -5.65 0.13 -11.09
N LEU A 64 -5.68 -0.81 -10.14
CA LEU A 64 -6.61 -1.95 -10.18
C LEU A 64 -8.08 -1.52 -10.12
N SER A 65 -8.36 -0.41 -9.44
CA SER A 65 -9.72 0.12 -9.28
C SER A 65 -10.18 0.99 -10.46
N ALA A 66 -9.31 1.24 -11.46
CA ALA A 66 -9.66 2.05 -12.62
C ALA A 66 -10.54 1.27 -13.60
N ASP A 67 -11.48 1.96 -14.26
CA ASP A 67 -12.38 1.32 -15.23
C ASP A 67 -11.58 0.78 -16.43
N PRO A 68 -11.66 -0.53 -16.77
CA PRO A 68 -11.06 -1.10 -17.97
C PRO A 68 -11.40 -0.38 -19.27
N ARG A 69 -12.55 0.30 -19.30
CA ARG A 69 -13.10 0.99 -20.47
C ARG A 69 -12.67 2.44 -20.58
N GLY A 70 -11.80 2.91 -19.68
CA GLY A 70 -10.87 4.00 -19.96
C GLY A 70 -11.43 5.42 -19.88
N ALA A 71 -12.01 5.83 -18.75
CA ALA A 71 -12.45 7.23 -18.59
C ALA A 71 -11.96 7.98 -17.33
N SER A 72 -11.44 7.32 -16.29
CA SER A 72 -10.88 8.07 -15.15
C SER A 72 -9.86 7.26 -14.33
N SER A 73 -8.73 7.89 -14.00
CA SER A 73 -7.88 7.40 -12.92
C SER A 73 -8.64 7.52 -11.60
N LYS A 74 -8.68 6.44 -10.83
CA LYS A 74 -9.15 6.53 -9.45
C LYS A 74 -8.06 7.19 -8.61
N ARG A 75 -8.49 7.99 -7.64
CA ARG A 75 -7.60 8.66 -6.69
C ARG A 75 -7.82 8.02 -5.34
N MET A 76 -6.73 7.75 -4.65
CA MET A 76 -6.73 7.34 -3.25
C MET A 76 -6.11 8.47 -2.43
N GLY A 77 -6.48 8.54 -1.16
CA GLY A 77 -5.96 9.56 -0.24
C GLY A 77 -5.06 8.96 0.83
N VAL A 78 -4.26 9.82 1.44
CA VAL A 78 -3.54 9.53 2.68
C VAL A 78 -3.84 10.64 3.66
N MET A 79 -4.16 10.26 4.89
CA MET A 79 -4.32 11.17 6.00
C MET A 79 -3.21 10.91 7.02
N ILE A 80 -2.43 11.94 7.35
CA ILE A 80 -1.42 11.90 8.40
C ILE A 80 -1.99 12.55 9.65
N THR A 81 -2.36 11.75 10.65
CA THR A 81 -2.97 12.25 11.88
C THR A 81 -2.99 11.19 12.99
N ALA A 82 -2.83 11.65 14.23
CA ALA A 82 -3.10 10.87 15.43
C ALA A 82 -4.51 11.12 16.01
N SER A 83 -5.32 11.96 15.37
CA SER A 83 -6.67 12.35 15.83
C SER A 83 -6.68 12.92 17.26
N HIS A 84 -7.02 12.10 18.27
CA HIS A 84 -7.13 12.50 19.67
C HIS A 84 -6.00 11.94 20.55
N ASN A 85 -5.03 11.27 19.95
CA ASN A 85 -3.85 10.76 20.63
C ASN A 85 -2.97 11.91 21.16
N PRO A 86 -2.05 11.62 22.11
CA PRO A 86 -1.04 12.55 22.57
C PRO A 86 -0.24 13.18 21.41
N HIS A 87 0.31 14.38 21.64
CA HIS A 87 1.01 15.16 20.61
C HIS A 87 2.27 14.48 20.03
N GLU A 88 2.86 13.56 20.78
CA GLU A 88 4.01 12.76 20.36
C GLU A 88 3.63 11.63 19.38
N ASP A 89 2.35 11.27 19.31
CA ASP A 89 1.85 10.24 18.40
C ASP A 89 1.57 10.81 17.01
N ASN A 90 1.63 9.92 16.02
CA ASN A 90 1.13 10.21 14.70
C ASN A 90 0.53 8.94 14.07
N GLY A 91 -0.07 9.09 12.91
CA GLY A 91 -0.65 7.97 12.19
C GLY A 91 -0.69 8.21 10.69
N LEU A 92 -0.86 7.12 9.96
CA LEU A 92 -1.07 7.13 8.53
C LEU A 92 -2.29 6.26 8.22
N LYS A 93 -3.32 6.88 7.66
CA LYS A 93 -4.53 6.20 7.19
C LYS A 93 -4.67 6.35 5.69
N ILE A 94 -4.93 5.25 4.99
CA ILE A 94 -5.24 5.23 3.56
C ILE A 94 -6.75 5.42 3.38
N VAL A 95 -7.11 6.33 2.49
CA VAL A 95 -8.48 6.60 2.04
C VAL A 95 -8.66 5.92 0.69
N ASP A 96 -9.67 5.06 0.60
CA ASP A 96 -9.95 4.27 -0.60
C ASP A 96 -10.59 5.12 -1.71
N VAL A 97 -10.76 4.52 -2.89
CA VAL A 97 -11.20 5.18 -4.13
C VAL A 97 -12.63 5.72 -4.07
N ASP A 98 -13.43 5.25 -3.10
CA ASP A 98 -14.79 5.70 -2.80
C ASP A 98 -14.82 6.80 -1.72
N GLY A 99 -13.65 7.22 -1.20
CA GLY A 99 -13.53 8.16 -0.08
C GLY A 99 -13.67 7.50 1.29
N GLY A 100 -13.87 6.18 1.34
CA GLY A 100 -13.99 5.39 2.55
C GLY A 100 -12.64 4.96 3.12
N MET A 101 -12.70 4.01 4.06
CA MET A 101 -11.51 3.38 4.61
C MET A 101 -10.94 2.38 3.62
N LEU A 102 -9.63 2.14 3.69
CA LEU A 102 -9.02 1.02 2.99
C LEU A 102 -9.82 -0.27 3.25
N SER A 103 -10.19 -0.97 2.17
CA SER A 103 -10.85 -2.29 2.29
C SER A 103 -10.06 -3.22 3.21
N ILE A 104 -10.77 -3.97 4.06
CA ILE A 104 -10.18 -4.91 5.04
C ILE A 104 -9.27 -5.93 4.35
N ALA A 105 -9.63 -6.37 3.14
CA ALA A 105 -8.84 -7.30 2.34
C ALA A 105 -7.42 -6.77 2.00
N TRP A 106 -7.23 -5.44 2.04
CA TRP A 106 -5.98 -4.78 1.72
C TRP A 106 -5.12 -4.42 2.94
N GLU A 107 -5.65 -4.51 4.15
CA GLU A 107 -4.92 -4.22 5.38
C GLU A 107 -3.72 -5.17 5.60
N PRO A 108 -3.81 -6.49 5.32
CA PRO A 108 -2.66 -7.39 5.41
C PRO A 108 -1.52 -7.01 4.45
N PHE A 109 -1.85 -6.55 3.24
CA PHE A 109 -0.85 -6.08 2.28
C PHE A 109 -0.15 -4.80 2.74
N ALA A 110 -0.90 -3.85 3.30
CA ALA A 110 -0.33 -2.67 3.92
C ALA A 110 0.63 -3.04 5.06
N ALA A 111 0.23 -3.95 5.95
CA ALA A 111 1.08 -4.43 7.03
C ALA A 111 2.33 -5.16 6.51
N ALA A 112 2.21 -6.04 5.50
CA ALA A 112 3.34 -6.75 4.92
C ALA A 112 4.37 -5.78 4.33
N LEU A 113 3.93 -4.84 3.50
CA LEU A 113 4.80 -3.84 2.88
C LEU A 113 5.44 -2.91 3.91
N ALA A 114 4.70 -2.50 4.95
CA ALA A 114 5.22 -1.66 6.03
C ALA A 114 6.33 -2.34 6.85
N ASN A 115 6.36 -3.67 6.89
CA ASN A 115 7.35 -4.46 7.62
C ASN A 115 8.43 -5.08 6.72
N ALA A 116 8.45 -4.77 5.43
CA ALA A 116 9.52 -5.24 4.55
C ALA A 116 10.86 -4.59 4.94
N ALA A 117 11.84 -5.46 5.25
CA ALA A 117 13.13 -5.08 5.82
C ALA A 117 13.97 -4.23 4.87
N ASP A 118 13.98 -4.60 3.59
CA ASP A 118 14.78 -4.00 2.54
C ASP A 118 14.01 -3.96 1.21
N ALA A 119 14.69 -3.54 0.13
CA ALA A 119 14.10 -3.42 -1.19
C ALA A 119 13.73 -4.77 -1.82
N GLU A 120 14.48 -5.83 -1.52
CA GLU A 120 14.22 -7.18 -2.06
C GLU A 120 12.98 -7.78 -1.39
N ALA A 121 12.93 -7.74 -0.06
CA ALA A 121 11.75 -8.14 0.71
C ALA A 121 10.52 -7.30 0.34
N TYR A 122 10.70 -6.01 0.06
CA TYR A 122 9.60 -5.15 -0.36
C TYR A 122 9.09 -5.51 -1.76
N ALA A 123 10.00 -5.77 -2.72
CA ALA A 123 9.62 -6.20 -4.06
C ALA A 123 8.84 -7.52 -4.01
N ALA A 124 9.35 -8.52 -3.29
CA ALA A 124 8.67 -9.80 -3.12
C ALA A 124 7.28 -9.65 -2.46
N ALA A 125 7.16 -8.78 -1.46
CA ALA A 125 5.88 -8.49 -0.84
C ALA A 125 4.91 -7.82 -1.82
N LEU A 126 5.39 -6.89 -2.67
CA LEU A 126 4.58 -6.19 -3.67
C LEU A 126 4.11 -7.14 -4.79
N ASP A 127 4.97 -8.07 -5.21
CA ASP A 127 4.62 -9.14 -6.14
C ASP A 127 3.55 -10.07 -5.54
N GLY A 128 3.64 -10.38 -4.25
CA GLY A 128 2.57 -11.12 -3.56
C GLY A 128 1.22 -10.39 -3.56
N VAL A 129 1.21 -9.05 -3.46
CA VAL A 129 -0.02 -8.25 -3.62
C VAL A 129 -0.54 -8.35 -5.05
N ALA A 130 0.34 -8.24 -6.03
CA ALA A 130 0.04 -8.33 -7.45
C ALA A 130 -0.73 -9.59 -7.80
N GLU A 131 -0.20 -10.73 -7.36
CA GLU A 131 -0.72 -12.06 -7.65
C GLU A 131 -2.08 -12.26 -6.98
N ALA A 132 -2.17 -11.99 -5.67
CA ALA A 132 -3.41 -12.16 -4.91
C ALA A 132 -4.57 -11.33 -5.50
N MET A 133 -4.29 -10.09 -5.93
CA MET A 133 -5.32 -9.22 -6.51
C MET A 133 -5.60 -9.54 -7.98
N GLY A 134 -4.63 -10.06 -8.72
CA GLY A 134 -4.83 -10.59 -10.06
C GLY A 134 -5.79 -11.78 -10.07
N GLU A 135 -5.70 -12.65 -9.06
CA GLU A 135 -6.64 -13.76 -8.84
C GLU A 135 -8.04 -13.28 -8.48
N GLU A 136 -8.17 -12.30 -7.56
CA GLU A 136 -9.46 -11.71 -7.21
C GLU A 136 -10.14 -11.04 -8.42
N ALA A 137 -9.36 -10.31 -9.22
CA ALA A 137 -9.86 -9.68 -10.44
C ALA A 137 -10.27 -10.70 -11.52
N ARG A 138 -9.63 -11.87 -11.58
CA ARG A 138 -10.05 -13.00 -12.45
C ARG A 138 -11.39 -13.56 -11.99
N ALA A 139 -11.50 -13.89 -10.70
CA ALA A 139 -12.71 -14.46 -10.11
C ALA A 139 -13.93 -13.55 -10.26
N ALA A 140 -13.75 -12.23 -10.15
CA ALA A 140 -14.84 -11.26 -10.33
C ALA A 140 -15.33 -11.10 -11.79
N VAL A 141 -14.55 -11.52 -12.78
CA VAL A 141 -14.93 -11.49 -14.21
C VAL A 141 -15.66 -12.78 -14.62
N ASP A 142 -15.35 -13.89 -13.95
CA ASP A 142 -15.95 -15.21 -14.23
C ASP A 142 -17.26 -15.46 -13.46
N ALA A 143 -17.65 -14.55 -12.56
CA ALA A 143 -18.90 -14.56 -11.78
C ALA A 143 -20.01 -13.72 -12.43
#